data_AF-A0A2V8GXX4-F1
#
_entry.id   AF-A0A2V8GXX4-F1
#
_cell.length_a   1.000
_cell.length_b   1.000
_cell.length_c   1.000
_cell.angle_alpha   90.00
_cell.angle_beta   90.00
_cell.angle_gamma   90.00
#
_symmetry.space_group_name_H-M   'P 1'
#
loop_
_entity.id
_entity.type
_entity.pdbx_description
1 polymer ?
#
loop_
_entity_poly.entity_id
_entity_poly.type
_entity_poly.pdbx_seq_one_letter_code
_entity_poly.pdbx_strand_id
1 'polypeptide(L)'
;MSYTSKGLTHIFILHELMDDGVHRTVFMDGRKHPAGMIPSWVGHSIGRWDGDALVVDTVGFNDKFWFDRRGTPHTDQLHIVERYTRPNYGTLVNDVTLEDPGALAHPVTLQFKSRLMRPDRETGSGDLMEFVCNENNQYGSAGGFRPGTGAGNGEAPK
;
A
#
# COMPACT_ATOMS: atom_id res chain seq x y z
N MET A 1 13.18 4.25 9.45
CA MET A 1 13.99 5.14 8.58
C MET A 1 15.44 4.71 8.68
N SER A 2 16.21 4.79 7.60
CA SER A 2 17.64 4.46 7.58
C SER A 2 18.48 5.68 7.17
N TYR A 3 19.62 5.88 7.84
CA TYR A 3 20.50 7.03 7.65
C TYR A 3 21.94 6.58 7.38
N THR A 4 22.65 7.35 6.57
CA THR A 4 24.11 7.21 6.34
C THR A 4 24.80 8.53 6.64
N SER A 5 26.13 8.60 6.49
CA SER A 5 26.88 9.86 6.56
C SER A 5 26.41 10.90 5.52
N LYS A 6 25.66 10.47 4.50
CA LYS A 6 25.08 11.33 3.45
C LYS A 6 23.62 11.74 3.74
N GLY A 7 23.05 11.35 4.88
CA GLY A 7 21.68 11.67 5.28
C GLY A 7 20.70 10.50 5.19
N LEU A 8 19.41 10.81 5.15
CA LEU A 8 18.31 9.85 5.05
C LEU A 8 18.39 9.10 3.72
N THR A 9 18.39 7.77 3.75
CA THR A 9 18.47 6.95 2.54
C THR A 9 17.16 6.21 2.24
N HIS A 10 16.47 5.77 3.29
CA HIS A 10 15.25 4.98 3.14
C HIS A 10 14.21 5.36 4.21
N ILE A 11 12.96 5.41 3.79
CA ILE A 11 11.78 5.32 4.67
C ILE A 11 11.15 3.96 4.42
N PHE A 12 10.77 3.27 5.49
CA PHE A 12 10.02 2.03 5.42
C PHE A 12 8.61 2.31 5.92
N ILE A 13 7.63 1.93 5.12
CA ILE A 13 6.21 1.96 5.50
C ILE A 13 5.80 0.52 5.74
N LEU A 14 5.26 0.27 6.93
CA LEU A 14 4.78 -1.04 7.34
C LEU A 14 3.26 -1.05 7.25
N HIS A 15 2.72 -2.11 6.66
CA HIS A 15 1.29 -2.30 6.48
C HIS A 15 0.83 -3.46 7.35
N GLU A 16 -0.26 -3.27 8.09
CA GLU A 16 -0.84 -4.33 8.93
C GLU A 16 -1.63 -5.36 8.13
N LEU A 17 -2.16 -4.96 6.97
CA LEU A 17 -3.08 -5.76 6.15
C LEU A 17 -2.46 -6.21 4.81
N MET A 18 -1.17 -5.96 4.56
CA MET A 18 -0.51 -6.62 3.42
C MET A 18 -0.06 -8.01 3.85
N ASP A 19 -0.50 -9.00 3.07
CA ASP A 19 -0.05 -10.37 3.22
C ASP A 19 1.46 -10.47 3.04
N ASP A 20 2.09 -11.41 3.75
CA ASP A 20 3.52 -11.80 3.77
C ASP A 20 4.52 -10.90 4.53
N GLY A 21 4.06 -9.85 5.22
CA GLY A 21 4.95 -8.92 5.91
C GLY A 21 5.74 -8.01 4.96
N VAL A 22 5.28 -7.87 3.71
CA VAL A 22 5.78 -6.88 2.75
C VAL A 22 5.75 -5.49 3.39
N HIS A 23 6.92 -4.89 3.41
CA HIS A 23 7.10 -3.49 3.72
C HIS A 23 7.37 -2.73 2.43
N ARG A 24 6.84 -1.51 2.36
CA ARG A 24 7.16 -0.63 1.25
C ARG A 24 8.42 0.17 1.56
N THR A 25 9.39 0.10 0.66
CA THR A 25 10.62 0.87 0.75
C THR A 25 10.52 2.11 -0.13
N VAL A 26 10.70 3.28 0.48
CA VAL A 26 10.79 4.57 -0.22
C VAL A 26 12.25 5.03 -0.22
N PHE A 27 12.85 5.11 -1.40
CA PHE A 27 14.23 5.54 -1.58
C PHE A 27 14.33 7.06 -1.56
N MET A 28 15.14 7.59 -0.65
CA MET A 28 15.27 9.03 -0.37
C MET A 28 16.58 9.64 -0.89
N ASP A 29 17.39 8.86 -1.62
CA ASP A 29 18.75 9.22 -2.03
C ASP A 29 18.82 9.95 -3.38
N GLY A 30 17.68 10.38 -3.92
CA GLY A 30 17.60 11.14 -5.17
C GLY A 30 17.78 10.30 -6.45
N ARG A 31 17.77 8.97 -6.35
CA ARG A 31 17.77 8.09 -7.52
C ARG A 31 16.51 8.27 -8.37
N LYS A 32 16.61 7.85 -9.64
CA LYS A 32 15.45 7.70 -10.53
C LYS A 32 14.91 6.28 -10.45
N HIS A 33 13.68 6.07 -10.93
CA HIS A 33 13.20 4.71 -11.16
C HIS A 33 14.10 4.00 -12.17
N PRO A 34 14.52 2.75 -11.91
CA PRO A 34 15.29 1.98 -12.87
C PRO A 34 14.44 1.65 -14.11
N ALA A 35 15.09 1.62 -15.27
CA ALA A 35 14.48 1.13 -16.50
C ALA A 35 14.35 -0.40 -16.45
N GLY A 36 13.29 -0.96 -17.04
CA GLY A 36 13.11 -2.41 -17.17
C GLY A 36 12.92 -3.13 -15.83
N MET A 37 12.15 -2.53 -14.92
CA MET A 37 11.86 -3.12 -13.62
C MET A 37 10.92 -4.31 -13.73
N ILE A 38 11.12 -5.31 -12.86
CA ILE A 38 10.15 -6.40 -12.69
C ILE A 38 8.97 -5.87 -11.88
N PRO A 39 7.72 -5.93 -12.40
CA PRO A 39 6.55 -5.45 -11.68
C PRO A 39 6.36 -6.17 -10.34
N SER A 40 5.97 -5.43 -9.30
CA SER A 40 5.79 -5.95 -7.94
C SER A 40 4.48 -5.46 -7.32
N TRP A 41 4.07 -6.06 -6.19
CA TRP A 41 2.81 -5.70 -5.51
C TRP A 41 2.82 -4.27 -4.94
N VAL A 42 3.98 -3.76 -4.54
CA VAL A 42 4.14 -2.41 -3.93
C VAL A 42 4.87 -1.43 -4.84
N GLY A 43 5.22 -1.86 -6.06
CA GLY A 43 6.03 -1.09 -6.99
C GLY A 43 7.40 -0.72 -6.42
N HIS A 44 7.96 0.35 -6.98
CA HIS A 44 9.22 0.95 -6.52
C HIS A 44 9.00 2.43 -6.27
N SER A 45 9.30 2.86 -5.05
CA SER A 45 9.01 4.22 -4.59
C SER A 45 10.26 5.06 -4.44
N ILE A 46 10.23 6.28 -4.97
CA ILE A 46 11.21 7.32 -4.67
C ILE A 46 10.54 8.44 -3.90
N GLY A 47 11.21 8.97 -2.89
CA GLY A 47 10.69 10.04 -2.06
C GLY A 47 11.57 11.27 -2.11
N ARG A 48 10.94 12.43 -1.96
CA ARG A 48 11.61 13.72 -1.78
C ARG A 48 10.81 14.60 -0.84
N TRP A 49 11.50 15.51 -0.16
CA TRP A 49 10.84 16.56 0.61
C TRP A 49 10.53 17.75 -0.28
N ASP A 50 9.29 18.25 -0.18
CA ASP A 50 8.85 19.52 -0.76
C ASP A 50 8.28 20.38 0.37
N GLY A 51 9.14 21.24 0.92
CA GLY A 51 8.86 21.91 2.18
C GLY A 51 8.73 20.92 3.34
N ASP A 52 7.56 20.92 3.98
CA ASP A 52 7.19 20.01 5.07
C ASP A 52 6.48 18.73 4.60
N ALA A 53 6.25 18.60 3.28
CA ALA A 53 5.57 17.45 2.71
C ALA A 53 6.56 16.41 2.19
N LEU A 54 6.31 15.14 2.49
CA LEU A 54 6.98 14.03 1.84
C LEU A 54 6.20 13.67 0.57
N VAL A 55 6.82 13.87 -0.59
CA VAL A 55 6.27 13.46 -1.88
C VAL A 55 6.88 12.12 -2.27
N VAL A 56 6.04 11.13 -2.52
CA VAL A 56 6.44 9.78 -2.93
C VAL A 56 5.90 9.49 -4.32
N ASP A 57 6.79 9.15 -5.25
CA ASP A 57 6.46 8.76 -6.62
C ASP A 57 6.70 7.25 -6.76
N THR A 58 5.71 6.51 -7.27
CA THR A 58 5.76 5.05 -7.35
C THR A 58 5.23 4.53 -8.67
N VAL A 59 6.00 3.64 -9.27
CA VAL A 59 5.70 2.94 -10.53
C VAL A 59 6.09 1.47 -10.41
N GLY A 60 5.79 0.68 -11.45
CA GLY A 60 6.21 -0.72 -11.55
C GLY A 60 5.34 -1.66 -10.73
N PHE A 61 4.05 -1.36 -10.63
CA PHE A 61 3.06 -2.25 -10.01
C PHE A 61 2.76 -3.44 -10.93
N ASN A 62 2.51 -4.61 -10.35
CA ASN A 62 1.86 -5.72 -11.07
C ASN A 62 0.34 -5.48 -11.14
N ASP A 63 -0.35 -6.01 -12.13
CA ASP A 63 -1.78 -5.82 -12.40
C ASP A 63 -2.70 -6.77 -11.60
N LYS A 64 -2.23 -7.26 -10.44
CA LYS A 64 -2.84 -8.42 -9.76
C LYS A 64 -3.64 -8.07 -8.51
N PHE A 65 -3.71 -6.79 -8.13
CA PHE A 65 -4.53 -6.35 -7.00
C PHE A 65 -5.67 -5.44 -7.44
N TRP A 66 -6.63 -5.23 -6.54
CA TRP A 66 -7.69 -4.25 -6.70
C TRP A 66 -7.55 -3.17 -5.64
N PHE A 67 -7.87 -1.93 -5.98
CA PHE A 67 -7.78 -0.82 -5.03
C PHE A 67 -8.79 -0.91 -3.91
N ASP A 68 -9.92 -1.57 -4.15
CA ASP A 68 -11.01 -1.70 -3.20
C ASP A 68 -11.72 -3.05 -3.30
N ARG A 69 -12.61 -3.31 -2.35
CA ARG A 69 -13.43 -4.53 -2.31
C ARG A 69 -14.47 -4.64 -3.41
N ARG A 70 -14.70 -3.56 -4.18
CA ARG A 70 -15.62 -3.55 -5.33
C ARG A 70 -14.91 -4.03 -6.59
N GLY A 71 -13.60 -4.24 -6.53
CA GLY A 71 -12.80 -4.75 -7.63
C GLY A 71 -12.38 -3.67 -8.62
N THR A 72 -12.18 -2.43 -8.16
CA THR A 72 -11.65 -1.36 -9.03
C THR A 72 -10.27 -1.78 -9.57
N PRO A 73 -10.14 -2.03 -10.90
CA PRO A 73 -8.93 -2.60 -11.48
C PRO A 73 -7.89 -1.51 -11.75
N HIS A 74 -6.68 -1.96 -12.08
CA HIS A 74 -5.62 -1.14 -12.62
C HIS A 74 -4.75 -2.00 -13.56
N THR A 75 -3.81 -1.37 -14.25
CA THR A 75 -2.85 -1.99 -15.15
C THR A 75 -1.42 -1.84 -14.64
N ASP A 76 -0.47 -2.39 -15.40
CA ASP A 76 0.97 -2.19 -15.17
C ASP A 76 1.45 -0.78 -15.52
N GLN A 77 0.58 0.06 -16.11
CA GLN A 77 0.82 1.48 -16.38
C GLN A 77 0.48 2.37 -15.18
N LEU A 78 0.07 1.79 -14.05
CA LEU A 78 -0.26 2.53 -12.84
C LEU A 78 0.96 3.33 -12.33
N HIS A 79 0.75 4.64 -12.21
CA HIS A 79 1.64 5.59 -11.56
C HIS A 79 0.90 6.25 -10.41
N ILE A 80 1.52 6.21 -9.23
CA ILE A 80 0.97 6.80 -8.02
C ILE A 80 1.92 7.89 -7.53
N VAL A 81 1.37 9.09 -7.32
CA VAL A 81 2.04 10.20 -6.64
C VAL A 81 1.31 10.51 -5.35
N GLU A 82 2.00 10.36 -4.23
CA GLU A 82 1.47 10.61 -2.89
C GLU A 82 2.14 11.82 -2.27
N ARG A 83 1.36 12.68 -1.62
CA ARG A 83 1.86 13.80 -0.82
C ARG A 83 1.40 13.63 0.62
N TYR A 84 2.36 13.28 1.47
CA TYR A 84 2.16 13.14 2.91
C TYR A 84 2.43 14.45 3.62
N THR A 85 1.44 14.98 4.34
CA THR A 85 1.57 16.16 5.20
C THR A 85 1.11 15.85 6.62
N ARG A 86 1.72 16.52 7.59
CA ARG A 86 1.40 16.34 9.02
C ARG A 86 1.02 17.69 9.63
N PRO A 87 -0.22 18.17 9.43
CA PRO A 87 -0.64 19.51 9.87
C PRO A 87 -0.61 19.70 11.39
N ASN A 88 -0.67 18.60 12.15
CA ASN A 88 -0.46 18.59 13.59
C ASN A 88 0.02 17.21 14.05
N TYR A 89 0.46 17.09 15.30
CA TYR A 89 1.00 15.85 15.85
C TYR A 89 0.05 14.63 15.70
N GLY A 90 -1.26 14.85 15.76
CA GLY A 90 -2.25 13.79 15.76
C GLY A 90 -2.81 13.39 14.38
N THR A 91 -2.42 14.08 13.30
CA THR A 91 -3.07 13.94 11.99
C THR A 91 -2.03 13.78 10.89
N LEU A 92 -2.17 12.72 10.09
CA LEU A 92 -1.47 12.55 8.82
C LEU A 92 -2.49 12.70 7.68
N VAL A 93 -2.17 13.51 6.68
CA VAL A 93 -2.94 13.64 5.45
C VAL A 93 -2.10 13.09 4.31
N ASN A 94 -2.69 12.22 3.50
CA ASN A 94 -2.08 11.69 2.28
C ASN A 94 -2.99 12.05 1.09
N ASP A 95 -2.52 12.96 0.25
CA ASP A 95 -3.13 13.26 -1.04
C ASP A 95 -2.52 12.31 -2.09
N VAL A 96 -3.35 11.44 -2.66
CA VAL A 96 -2.95 10.39 -3.58
C VAL A 96 -3.49 10.72 -4.96
N THR A 97 -2.60 10.88 -5.94
CA THR A 97 -2.96 11.00 -7.35
C THR A 97 -2.65 9.70 -8.05
N LEU A 98 -3.66 9.12 -8.69
CA LEU A 98 -3.60 7.88 -9.45
C LEU A 98 -3.67 8.22 -10.93
N GLU A 99 -2.68 7.74 -11.68
CA GLU A 99 -2.63 7.84 -13.14
C GLU A 99 -2.50 6.44 -13.72
N ASP A 100 -3.46 6.04 -14.55
CA ASP A 100 -3.43 4.75 -15.23
C ASP A 100 -4.25 4.85 -16.52
N PRO A 101 -3.63 5.18 -17.66
CA PRO A 101 -4.34 5.32 -18.93
C PRO A 101 -5.03 4.04 -19.41
N GLY A 102 -4.64 2.87 -18.88
CA GLY A 102 -5.24 1.58 -19.22
C GLY A 102 -6.54 1.28 -18.47
N ALA A 103 -6.78 1.93 -17.32
CA ALA A 103 -7.95 1.69 -16.47
C ALA A 103 -8.76 2.95 -16.12
N LEU A 104 -8.14 4.14 -16.13
CA LEU A 104 -8.74 5.41 -15.72
C LEU A 104 -8.85 6.37 -16.92
N ALA A 105 -10.03 6.99 -17.08
CA ALA A 105 -10.27 7.95 -18.16
C ALA A 105 -9.44 9.24 -18.04
N HIS A 106 -9.08 9.61 -16.82
CA HIS A 106 -8.23 10.74 -16.46
C HIS A 106 -7.63 10.50 -15.07
N PRO A 107 -6.58 11.24 -14.67
CA PRO A 107 -6.05 11.16 -13.31
C PRO A 107 -7.14 11.36 -12.26
N VAL A 108 -7.05 10.60 -11.17
CA VAL A 108 -7.97 10.66 -10.03
C VAL A 108 -7.19 11.00 -8.78
N THR A 109 -7.64 12.03 -8.05
CA THR A 109 -7.05 12.41 -6.77
C THR A 109 -7.98 12.02 -5.62
N LEU A 110 -7.42 11.34 -4.63
CA LEU A 110 -8.06 10.92 -3.39
C LEU A 110 -7.31 11.54 -2.21
N GLN A 111 -8.03 11.84 -1.13
CA GLN A 111 -7.41 12.32 0.11
C GLN A 111 -7.74 11.36 1.25
N PHE A 112 -6.70 10.86 1.91
CA PHE A 112 -6.82 10.04 3.11
C PHE A 112 -6.35 10.83 4.32
N LYS A 113 -7.14 10.80 5.38
CA LYS A 113 -6.82 11.44 6.65
C LYS A 113 -6.78 10.40 7.75
N SER A 114 -5.61 10.22 8.33
CA SER A 114 -5.37 9.25 9.40
C SER A 114 -5.11 9.98 10.71
N ARG A 115 -5.65 9.43 11.80
CA ARG A 115 -5.35 9.88 13.17
C ARG A 115 -4.25 9.02 13.75
N LEU A 116 -3.32 9.65 14.47
CA LEU A 116 -2.31 8.93 15.23
C LEU A 116 -2.99 8.04 16.29
N MET A 117 -2.85 6.74 16.13
CA MET A 117 -3.16 5.75 17.17
C MET A 117 -2.00 5.74 18.16
N ARG A 118 -2.30 5.82 19.45
CA ARG A 118 -1.29 5.66 20.50
C ARG A 118 -1.30 4.20 20.95
N PRO A 119 -0.13 3.55 21.05
CA PRO A 119 -0.02 2.25 21.68
C PRO A 119 -0.58 2.30 23.11
N ASP A 120 -1.50 1.40 23.39
CA ASP A 120 -1.98 1.13 24.74
C ASP A 120 -1.19 -0.04 25.31
N ARG A 121 -0.38 0.23 26.35
CA ARG A 121 0.46 -0.79 26.98
C ARG A 121 -0.31 -1.78 27.85
N GLU A 122 -1.53 -1.44 28.27
CA GLU A 122 -2.36 -2.33 29.08
C GLU A 122 -3.10 -3.34 28.20
N THR A 123 -3.64 -2.88 27.06
CA THR A 123 -4.38 -3.75 26.15
C THR A 123 -3.55 -4.31 25.00
N GLY A 124 -2.35 -3.77 24.75
CA GLY A 124 -1.54 -4.06 23.56
C GLY A 124 -2.12 -3.46 22.26
N SER A 125 -3.19 -2.67 22.34
CA SER A 125 -3.87 -2.11 21.18
C SER A 125 -3.06 -0.97 20.56
N GLY A 126 -3.06 -0.87 19.22
CA GLY A 126 -2.42 0.24 18.51
C GLY A 126 -0.92 0.04 18.22
N ASP A 127 -0.34 -1.08 18.66
CA ASP A 127 0.93 -1.56 18.11
C ASP A 127 0.68 -2.30 16.78
N LEU A 128 1.66 -2.23 15.89
CA LEU A 128 1.64 -3.02 14.66
C LEU A 128 1.81 -4.49 15.03
N MET A 129 0.81 -5.31 14.72
CA MET A 129 0.87 -6.75 14.96
C MET A 129 1.83 -7.43 13.98
N GLU A 130 2.47 -8.50 14.44
CA GLU A 130 3.23 -9.37 13.55
C GLU A 130 2.28 -9.97 12.51
N PHE A 131 2.74 -9.97 11.25
CA PHE A 131 2.03 -10.73 10.23
C PHE A 131 2.26 -12.22 10.49
N VAL A 132 1.19 -12.91 10.88
CA VAL A 132 1.17 -14.37 10.98
C VAL A 132 0.47 -14.89 9.73
N CYS A 133 1.20 -15.60 8.86
CA CYS A 133 0.60 -16.28 7.71
C CYS A 133 -0.59 -17.13 8.19
N ASN A 134 -1.80 -16.75 7.79
CA ASN A 134 -3.04 -17.48 8.11
C ASN A 134 -3.33 -18.61 7.12
N GLU A 135 -2.34 -19.04 6.32
CA GLU A 135 -2.44 -20.21 5.47
C GLU A 135 -2.73 -21.43 6.36
N ASN A 136 -3.97 -21.94 6.31
CA ASN A 136 -4.57 -22.93 7.22
C ASN A 136 -5.12 -22.41 8.56
N ASN A 137 -5.58 -21.16 8.65
CA ASN A 137 -6.26 -20.68 9.85
C ASN A 137 -7.49 -21.56 10.18
N GLN A 138 -7.42 -22.28 11.30
CA GLN A 138 -8.48 -23.16 11.81
C GLN A 138 -9.42 -22.44 12.79
N TYR A 139 -9.17 -21.17 13.12
CA TYR A 139 -9.83 -20.47 14.20
C TYR A 139 -10.32 -19.07 13.79
N GLY A 140 -11.52 -18.69 14.22
CA GLY A 140 -12.18 -17.42 13.85
C GLY A 140 -13.22 -17.59 12.73
N SER A 141 -13.85 -16.48 12.30
CA SER A 141 -14.96 -16.49 11.34
C SER A 141 -14.61 -16.97 9.92
N ALA A 142 -13.32 -16.98 9.59
CA ALA A 142 -12.77 -17.55 8.35
C ALA A 142 -12.13 -18.94 8.54
N GLY A 143 -12.24 -19.52 9.75
CA GLY A 143 -11.68 -20.83 10.08
C GLY A 143 -12.28 -21.94 9.21
N GLY A 144 -11.43 -22.68 8.51
CA GLY A 144 -11.87 -23.78 7.64
C GLY A 144 -12.58 -23.35 6.35
N PHE A 145 -12.54 -22.07 5.99
CA PHE A 145 -13.06 -21.61 4.71
C PHE A 145 -12.26 -22.24 3.56
N ARG A 146 -12.91 -23.10 2.78
CA ARG A 146 -12.38 -23.58 1.51
C ARG A 146 -12.86 -22.60 0.44
N PRO A 147 -11.97 -21.86 -0.24
CA PRO A 147 -12.35 -21.09 -1.40
C PRO A 147 -13.07 -22.02 -2.38
N GLY A 148 -14.30 -21.68 -2.75
CA GLY A 148 -15.01 -22.42 -3.79
C GLY A 148 -14.12 -22.42 -5.04
N THR A 149 -13.84 -23.60 -5.58
CA THR A 149 -13.22 -23.73 -6.90
C THR A 149 -14.10 -22.93 -7.86
N GLY A 150 -13.57 -21.82 -8.37
CA GLY A 150 -14.33 -20.73 -8.97
C GLY A 150 -15.63 -21.18 -9.64
N ALA A 151 -16.74 -20.62 -9.18
CA ALA A 151 -18.03 -20.86 -9.81
C ALA A 151 -17.95 -20.34 -11.26
N GLY A 152 -17.70 -21.26 -12.19
CA GLY A 152 -18.18 -21.11 -13.55
C GLY A 152 -19.69 -20.90 -13.48
N ASN A 153 -20.18 -20.03 -14.36
CA ASN A 153 -21.62 -19.79 -14.55
C ASN A 153 -22.33 -21.12 -14.84
N GLY A 154 -22.93 -21.72 -13.81
CA GLY A 154 -23.69 -22.96 -13.88
C GLY A 154 -25.10 -22.70 -13.37
N GLU A 155 -26.08 -22.95 -14.24
CA GLU A 155 -27.52 -22.74 -14.07
C GLU A 155 -28.09 -23.12 -12.70
N ALA A 156 -29.02 -22.28 -12.21
CA ALA A 156 -29.89 -22.59 -11.08
C ALA A 156 -30.84 -23.74 -11.44
N PRO A 157 -30.97 -24.79 -10.60
CA PRO A 157 -31.96 -25.83 -10.83
C PRO A 157 -33.37 -25.33 -10.50
N LYS A 158 -34.33 -25.80 -11.31
CA LYS A 158 -35.77 -25.51 -11.27
C LYS A 158 -36.46 -26.00 -10.01
#